data_AF-A0A969Y5P1-F1
#
_entry.id   AF-A0A969Y5P1-F1
#
_cell.length_a   1.000
_cell.length_b   1.000
_cell.length_c   1.000
_cell.angle_alpha   90.00
_cell.angle_beta   90.00
_cell.angle_gamma   90.00
#
_symmetry.space_group_name_H-M   'P 1'
#
loop_
_entity.id
_entity.type
_entity.pdbx_description
1 polymer ?
#
loop_
_entity_poly.entity_id
_entity_poly.type
_entity_poly.pdbx_seq_one_letter_code
_entity_poly.pdbx_strand_id
1 'polypeptide(L)'
;MNVLALPVANGVLPRPGSSIQGLFLDDFSLRTLSFLGPEAIAFLVPLVQNGEMLYPAGMLVRIDDLNKAQAVNPITWNSEEVLVASLSGTVHAWARRFVVERGFIVAESVQELDLMELRNQGQPVISGAGWQPQGGYTEPRSKKDITITIYGKDYDGNYVQIKGQVGGIVTPEKAHTIEHSIIRALQEYGLCTPKNLAWAMQNETEELKNSISWGLHFKLPEILGQTRSGYCGNP
;
A
#
# COMPACT_ATOMS: atom_id res chain seq x y z
N MET A 1 -4.97 -0.18 -22.75
CA MET A 1 -3.87 0.64 -23.33
C MET A 1 -2.52 0.17 -22.80
N ASN A 2 -1.39 0.58 -23.39
CA ASN A 2 -0.07 0.34 -22.81
C ASN A 2 0.49 1.65 -22.26
N VAL A 3 1.01 1.62 -21.04
CA VAL A 3 1.46 2.83 -20.31
C VAL A 3 2.75 2.52 -19.56
N LEU A 4 3.62 3.50 -19.38
CA LEU A 4 4.80 3.31 -18.53
C LEU A 4 4.38 3.18 -17.07
N ALA A 5 4.96 2.18 -16.39
CA ALA A 5 4.73 1.93 -14.99
C ALA A 5 5.71 2.75 -14.13
N LEU A 6 5.19 3.33 -13.05
CA LEU A 6 5.96 3.99 -12.00
C LEU A 6 5.79 3.18 -10.71
N PRO A 7 6.80 2.38 -10.31
CA PRO A 7 6.79 1.65 -9.05
C PRO A 7 6.81 2.59 -7.85
N VAL A 8 6.03 2.27 -6.81
CA VAL A 8 6.06 2.96 -5.50
C VAL A 8 6.21 1.96 -4.37
N ALA A 9 7.11 2.22 -3.44
CA ALA A 9 7.45 1.27 -2.37
C ALA A 9 6.46 1.24 -1.19
N ASN A 10 5.53 2.20 -1.10
CA ASN A 10 4.77 2.47 0.13
C ASN A 10 3.23 2.42 -0.04
N GLY A 11 2.73 1.83 -1.13
CA GLY A 11 1.28 1.70 -1.39
C GLY A 11 0.53 3.02 -1.50
N VAL A 12 1.24 4.16 -1.55
CA VAL A 12 0.67 5.50 -1.62
C VAL A 12 0.16 5.75 -3.03
N LEU A 13 -1.15 5.93 -3.15
CA LEU A 13 -1.84 6.16 -4.42
C LEU A 13 -2.77 7.37 -4.26
N PRO A 14 -2.78 8.35 -5.17
CA PRO A 14 -3.73 9.46 -5.11
C PRO A 14 -5.17 8.93 -5.25
N ARG A 15 -6.15 9.63 -4.68
CA ARG A 15 -7.56 9.36 -4.98
C ARG A 15 -7.88 9.87 -6.39
N PRO A 16 -8.82 9.24 -7.13
CA PRO A 16 -9.39 9.85 -8.32
C PRO A 16 -9.81 11.31 -8.09
N GLY A 17 -9.28 12.23 -8.89
CA GLY A 17 -9.54 13.67 -8.79
C GLY A 17 -8.73 14.41 -7.71
N SER A 18 -7.84 13.74 -6.97
CA SER A 18 -6.93 14.38 -6.02
C SER A 18 -5.48 14.28 -6.49
N SER A 19 -4.64 15.18 -6.00
CA SER A 19 -3.20 15.20 -6.30
C SER A 19 -2.38 14.81 -5.08
N ILE A 20 -1.23 14.19 -5.32
CA ILE A 20 -0.20 13.94 -4.30
C ILE A 20 1.15 14.44 -4.81
N GLN A 21 2.05 14.79 -3.88
CA GLN A 21 3.46 15.00 -4.21
C GLN A 21 4.28 13.79 -3.77
N GLY A 22 5.05 13.25 -4.72
CA GLY A 22 5.98 12.15 -4.48
C GLY A 22 7.41 12.60 -4.68
N LEU A 23 8.29 12.17 -3.78
CA LEU A 23 9.73 12.29 -3.93
C LEU A 23 10.29 11.00 -4.53
N PHE A 24 10.95 11.11 -5.68
CA PHE A 24 11.56 9.98 -6.39
C PHE A 24 13.07 10.10 -6.34
N LEU A 25 13.71 9.06 -5.80
CA LEU A 25 15.15 9.03 -5.51
C LEU A 25 15.91 8.01 -6.37
N ASP A 26 15.22 7.00 -6.91
CA ASP A 26 15.86 5.96 -7.70
C ASP A 26 16.03 6.36 -9.17
N ASP A 27 17.15 5.96 -9.77
CA ASP A 27 17.50 6.29 -11.16
C ASP A 27 16.43 5.87 -12.16
N PHE A 28 15.72 4.77 -11.89
CA PHE A 28 14.67 4.26 -12.78
C PHE A 28 13.48 5.22 -12.83
N SER A 29 12.96 5.63 -11.66
CA SER A 29 11.85 6.57 -11.56
C SER A 29 12.23 7.94 -12.14
N LEU A 30 13.43 8.43 -11.84
CA LEU A 30 13.96 9.69 -12.37
C LEU A 30 13.99 9.69 -13.91
N ARG A 31 14.53 8.62 -14.51
CA ARG A 31 14.58 8.44 -15.96
C ARG A 31 13.18 8.34 -16.56
N THR A 32 12.28 7.61 -15.92
CA THR A 32 10.91 7.40 -16.40
C THR A 32 10.10 8.70 -16.38
N LEU A 33 10.14 9.45 -15.28
CA LEU A 33 9.45 10.74 -15.14
C LEU A 33 10.02 11.78 -16.11
N SER A 34 11.33 11.84 -16.26
CA SER A 34 11.99 12.75 -17.22
C SER A 34 11.63 12.43 -18.67
N PHE A 35 11.40 11.16 -19.00
CA PHE A 35 10.98 10.74 -20.34
C PHE A 35 9.50 11.06 -20.62
N LEU A 36 8.62 10.88 -19.63
CA LEU A 36 7.19 11.14 -19.78
C LEU A 36 6.87 12.64 -19.86
N GLY A 37 7.47 13.45 -18.97
CA GLY A 37 7.19 14.88 -18.86
C GLY A 37 5.83 15.22 -18.24
N PRO A 38 5.52 16.50 -18.02
CA PRO A 38 4.22 16.96 -17.54
C PRO A 38 3.08 16.62 -18.52
N GLU A 39 1.86 16.54 -18.01
CA GLU A 39 0.62 16.16 -18.70
C GLU A 39 0.56 14.71 -19.20
N ALA A 40 1.65 13.95 -19.12
CA ALA A 40 1.68 12.55 -19.49
C ALA A 40 0.93 11.67 -18.48
N ILE A 41 0.40 10.55 -18.98
CA ILE A 41 -0.24 9.52 -18.18
C ILE A 41 0.79 8.45 -17.82
N ALA A 42 0.84 8.08 -16.55
CA ALA A 42 1.64 6.97 -16.04
C ALA A 42 0.75 5.99 -15.26
N PHE A 43 1.24 4.77 -15.08
CA PHE A 43 0.58 3.79 -14.22
C PHE A 43 1.36 3.63 -12.92
N LEU A 44 0.86 4.26 -11.85
CA LEU A 44 1.44 4.20 -10.51
C LEU A 44 1.09 2.85 -9.88
N VAL A 45 2.10 2.05 -9.57
CA VAL A 45 1.93 0.65 -9.13
C VAL A 45 2.74 0.32 -7.89
N PRO A 46 2.17 -0.38 -6.90
CA PRO A 46 2.91 -0.80 -5.73
C PRO A 46 4.03 -1.80 -6.08
N LEU A 47 5.19 -1.57 -5.50
CA LEU A 47 6.32 -2.49 -5.49
C LEU A 47 6.27 -3.29 -4.18
N VAL A 48 6.00 -4.59 -4.29
CA VAL A 48 5.70 -5.49 -3.17
C VAL A 48 6.80 -6.53 -2.97
N GLN A 49 6.68 -7.37 -1.94
CA GLN A 49 7.68 -8.40 -1.60
C GLN A 49 9.10 -7.82 -1.46
N ASN A 50 9.24 -6.78 -0.62
CA ASN A 50 10.52 -6.10 -0.37
C ASN A 50 11.20 -5.50 -1.61
N GLY A 51 10.45 -5.17 -2.65
CA GLY A 51 11.03 -4.57 -3.86
C GLY A 51 11.12 -5.49 -5.07
N GLU A 52 10.69 -6.75 -4.94
CA GLU A 52 10.97 -7.78 -5.94
C GLU A 52 9.87 -7.94 -6.99
N MET A 53 8.63 -7.51 -6.71
CA MET A 53 7.49 -7.74 -7.58
C MET A 53 6.60 -6.50 -7.72
N LEU A 54 6.09 -6.25 -8.94
CA LEU A 54 5.07 -5.24 -9.16
C LEU A 54 3.68 -5.83 -8.94
N TYR A 55 2.88 -5.17 -8.11
CA TYR A 55 1.48 -5.51 -7.96
C TYR A 55 0.70 -5.06 -9.22
N PRO A 56 -0.13 -5.92 -9.83
CA PRO A 56 -0.74 -5.63 -11.13
C PRO A 56 -1.88 -4.61 -11.07
N ALA A 57 -2.35 -4.21 -9.88
CA ALA A 57 -3.36 -3.17 -9.73
C ALA A 57 -2.77 -1.93 -9.07
N GLY A 58 -3.25 -0.76 -9.48
CA GLY A 58 -2.71 0.53 -9.06
C GLY A 58 -3.63 1.68 -9.44
N MET A 59 -3.02 2.81 -9.78
CA MET A 59 -3.71 4.04 -10.16
C MET A 59 -3.15 4.58 -11.46
N LEU A 60 -4.00 4.86 -12.44
CA LEU A 60 -3.60 5.72 -13.55
C LEU A 60 -3.48 7.14 -13.02
N VAL A 61 -2.34 7.77 -13.29
CA VAL A 61 -2.05 9.11 -12.81
C VAL A 61 -1.66 10.01 -13.97
N ARG A 62 -2.03 11.28 -13.88
CA ARG A 62 -1.48 12.34 -14.73
C ARG A 62 -0.35 13.02 -13.99
N ILE A 63 0.77 13.23 -14.66
CA ILE A 63 1.88 14.02 -14.12
C ILE A 63 1.50 15.49 -14.26
N ASP A 64 1.19 16.17 -13.16
CA ASP A 64 0.82 17.58 -13.21
C ASP A 64 2.06 18.48 -13.29
N ASP A 65 3.13 18.12 -12.57
CA ASP A 65 4.36 18.91 -12.50
C ASP A 65 5.57 18.06 -12.12
N LEU A 66 6.76 18.48 -12.57
CA LEU A 66 8.04 17.86 -12.29
C LEU A 66 9.05 18.92 -11.88
N ASN A 67 9.40 18.94 -10.61
CA ASN A 67 10.39 19.86 -10.06
C ASN A 67 11.65 19.12 -9.66
N LYS A 68 12.80 19.73 -9.96
CA LYS A 68 14.08 19.30 -9.40
C LYS A 68 14.28 20.00 -8.07
N ALA A 69 14.57 19.23 -7.04
CA ALA A 69 14.96 19.73 -5.74
C ALA A 69 16.32 19.15 -5.35
N GLN A 70 16.89 19.68 -4.27
CA GLN A 70 18.10 19.14 -3.67
C GLN A 70 17.69 18.49 -2.35
N ALA A 71 18.00 17.21 -2.18
CA ALA A 71 17.84 16.52 -0.90
C ALA A 71 19.21 16.26 -0.29
N VAL A 72 19.34 16.55 1.01
CA VAL A 72 20.55 16.22 1.76
C VAL A 72 20.42 14.79 2.28
N ASN A 73 21.35 13.93 1.89
CA ASN A 73 21.48 12.62 2.48
C ASN A 73 22.00 12.77 3.93
N PRO A 74 21.23 12.39 4.97
CA PRO A 74 21.60 12.64 6.36
C PRO A 74 22.78 11.78 6.84
N ILE A 75 23.17 10.74 6.08
CA ILE A 75 24.27 9.85 6.41
C ILE A 75 25.58 10.37 5.81
N THR A 76 25.54 10.77 4.54
CA THR A 76 26.74 11.22 3.80
C THR A 76 26.93 12.73 3.81
N TRP A 77 25.90 13.49 4.21
CA TRP A 77 25.83 14.96 4.13
C TRP A 77 25.98 15.52 2.70
N ASN A 78 25.91 14.66 1.69
CA ASN A 78 25.93 15.07 0.29
C ASN A 78 24.53 15.54 -0.14
N SER A 79 24.52 16.53 -1.01
CA SER A 79 23.30 16.97 -1.70
C SER A 79 23.14 16.17 -2.99
N GLU A 80 22.02 15.50 -3.14
CA GLU A 80 21.64 14.79 -4.35
C GLU A 80 20.46 15.49 -5.02
N GLU A 81 20.48 15.56 -6.35
CA GLU A 81 19.34 16.07 -7.11
C GLU A 81 18.21 15.03 -7.04
N VAL A 82 17.05 15.47 -6.61
CA VAL A 82 15.86 14.64 -6.47
C VAL A 82 14.75 15.21 -7.33
N LEU A 83 13.87 14.34 -7.81
CA LEU A 83 12.71 14.78 -8.56
C LEU A 83 11.46 14.69 -7.69
N VAL A 84 10.79 15.82 -7.56
CA VAL A 84 9.49 15.94 -6.91
C VAL A 84 8.45 15.99 -8.02
N ALA A 85 7.59 14.97 -8.08
CA ALA A 85 6.48 14.92 -9.03
C ALA A 85 5.15 15.18 -8.33
N SER A 86 4.34 16.07 -8.91
CA SER A 86 2.93 16.20 -8.55
C SER A 86 2.12 15.27 -9.45
N LEU A 87 1.35 14.36 -8.86
CA LEU A 87 0.62 13.32 -9.56
C LEU A 87 -0.87 13.40 -9.20
N SER A 88 -1.73 13.55 -10.21
CA SER A 88 -3.18 13.50 -10.03
C SER A 88 -3.72 12.11 -10.34
N GLY A 89 -4.48 11.55 -9.41
CA GLY A 89 -5.18 10.27 -9.60
C GLY A 89 -6.31 10.42 -10.59
N THR A 90 -6.40 9.50 -11.55
CA THR A 90 -7.49 9.48 -12.53
C THR A 90 -8.46 8.35 -12.22
N VAL A 91 -7.99 7.11 -12.25
CA VAL A 91 -8.82 5.93 -11.99
C VAL A 91 -7.98 4.74 -11.54
N HIS A 92 -8.57 3.88 -10.71
CA HIS A 92 -7.98 2.57 -10.44
C HIS A 92 -7.88 1.77 -11.72
N ALA A 93 -6.77 1.06 -11.89
CA ALA A 93 -6.55 0.25 -13.07
C ALA A 93 -5.76 -1.01 -12.71
N TRP A 94 -5.85 -2.00 -13.60
CA TRP A 94 -5.05 -3.20 -13.54
C TRP A 94 -4.32 -3.42 -14.87
N ALA A 95 -3.11 -3.98 -14.81
CA ALA A 95 -2.32 -4.38 -15.95
C ALA A 95 -2.28 -5.90 -16.08
N ARG A 96 -2.34 -6.41 -17.31
CA ARG A 96 -2.27 -7.84 -17.58
C ARG A 96 -0.88 -8.41 -17.27
N ARG A 97 0.17 -7.65 -17.62
CA ARG A 97 1.57 -7.99 -17.37
C ARG A 97 2.45 -6.75 -17.46
N PHE A 98 3.67 -6.89 -16.96
CA PHE A 98 4.74 -5.92 -17.09
C PHE A 98 5.85 -6.47 -17.98
N VAL A 99 6.38 -5.64 -18.86
CA VAL A 99 7.52 -5.97 -19.73
C VAL A 99 8.56 -4.87 -19.65
N VAL A 100 9.83 -5.22 -19.83
CA VAL A 100 10.91 -4.23 -19.90
C VAL A 100 11.22 -3.93 -21.35
N GLU A 101 11.02 -2.68 -21.76
CA GLU A 101 11.29 -2.22 -23.12
C GLU A 101 12.12 -0.94 -23.09
N ARG A 102 13.27 -0.94 -23.80
CA ARG A 102 14.18 0.21 -23.89
C ARG A 102 14.57 0.76 -22.50
N GLY A 103 14.65 -0.13 -21.51
CA GLY A 103 14.96 0.18 -20.11
C GLY A 103 13.83 0.82 -19.30
N PHE A 104 12.60 0.87 -19.82
CA PHE A 104 11.41 1.26 -19.08
C PHE A 104 10.58 0.04 -18.75
N ILE A 105 9.74 0.14 -17.71
CA ILE A 105 8.73 -0.87 -17.42
C ILE A 105 7.44 -0.42 -18.10
N VAL A 106 6.95 -1.24 -19.03
CA VAL A 106 5.69 -1.03 -19.73
C VAL A 106 4.63 -1.92 -19.09
N ALA A 107 3.57 -1.30 -18.59
CA ALA A 107 2.35 -1.99 -18.19
C ALA A 107 1.50 -2.23 -19.45
N GLU A 108 1.28 -3.49 -19.80
CA GLU A 108 0.53 -3.85 -20.98
C GLU A 108 -0.93 -4.15 -20.69
N SER A 109 -1.79 -3.78 -21.65
CA SER A 109 -3.24 -4.02 -21.57
C SER A 109 -3.84 -3.48 -20.27
N VAL A 110 -3.44 -2.27 -19.87
CA VAL A 110 -4.01 -1.55 -18.74
C VAL A 110 -5.49 -1.29 -19.01
N GLN A 111 -6.32 -1.71 -18.05
CA GLN A 111 -7.76 -1.58 -18.04
C GLN A 111 -8.22 -0.94 -16.74
N GLU A 112 -9.30 -0.17 -16.82
CA GLU A 112 -9.96 0.39 -15.64
C GLU A 112 -10.43 -0.73 -14.71
N LEU A 113 -10.30 -0.49 -13.40
CA LEU A 113 -10.73 -1.38 -12.34
C LEU A 113 -11.84 -0.69 -11.55
N ASP A 114 -13.10 -0.98 -11.90
CA ASP A 114 -14.26 -0.44 -11.19
C ASP A 114 -14.45 -1.19 -9.86
N LEU A 115 -14.09 -0.52 -8.77
CA LEU A 115 -14.23 -1.06 -7.41
C LEU A 115 -15.69 -1.19 -6.96
N MET A 116 -16.61 -0.40 -7.51
CA MET A 116 -18.03 -0.53 -7.22
C MET A 116 -18.62 -1.75 -7.92
N GLU A 117 -18.25 -1.98 -9.18
CA GLU A 117 -18.64 -3.17 -9.91
C GLU A 117 -18.16 -4.44 -9.19
N LEU A 118 -16.90 -4.49 -8.76
CA LEU A 118 -16.37 -5.62 -7.98
C LEU A 118 -17.19 -5.90 -6.72
N ARG A 119 -17.53 -4.86 -5.95
CA ARG A 119 -18.38 -5.00 -4.75
C ARG A 119 -19.76 -5.52 -5.09
N ASN A 120 -20.38 -5.01 -6.16
CA ASN A 120 -21.70 -5.45 -6.62
C ASN A 120 -21.70 -6.91 -7.10
N GLN A 121 -20.57 -7.40 -7.61
CA GLN A 121 -20.35 -8.81 -7.96
C GLN A 121 -20.01 -9.70 -6.76
N GLY A 122 -20.02 -9.16 -5.54
CA GLY A 122 -19.75 -9.90 -4.30
C GLY A 122 -18.27 -10.04 -3.95
N GLN A 123 -17.38 -9.28 -4.60
CA GLN A 123 -15.97 -9.20 -4.22
C GLN A 123 -15.73 -7.97 -3.33
N PRO A 124 -15.61 -8.13 -2.00
CA PRO A 124 -15.35 -7.01 -1.12
C PRO A 124 -13.95 -6.44 -1.39
N VAL A 125 -13.84 -5.12 -1.45
CA VAL A 125 -12.56 -4.43 -1.64
C VAL A 125 -12.51 -3.13 -0.84
N ILE A 126 -11.38 -2.89 -0.19
CA ILE A 126 -11.06 -1.62 0.47
C ILE A 126 -9.97 -0.93 -0.35
N SER A 127 -10.18 0.32 -0.71
CA SER A 127 -9.17 1.14 -1.39
C SER A 127 -8.37 1.95 -0.40
N GLY A 128 -7.04 1.91 -0.54
CA GLY A 128 -6.10 2.79 0.14
C GLY A 128 -5.89 4.13 -0.59
N ALA A 129 -6.53 4.35 -1.74
CA ALA A 129 -6.29 5.58 -2.51
C ALA A 129 -6.72 6.85 -1.75
N GLY A 130 -5.78 7.79 -1.66
CA GLY A 130 -5.97 9.08 -1.00
C GLY A 130 -5.81 9.06 0.52
N TRP A 131 -5.43 7.94 1.13
CA TRP A 131 -5.20 7.87 2.58
C TRP A 131 -4.20 6.78 2.93
N GLN A 132 -3.75 6.74 4.18
CA GLN A 132 -2.85 5.69 4.66
C GLN A 132 -3.26 5.22 6.05
N PRO A 133 -3.36 3.91 6.29
CA PRO A 133 -3.62 3.39 7.63
C PRO A 133 -2.41 3.67 8.53
N GLN A 134 -2.70 4.13 9.74
CA GLN A 134 -1.72 4.38 10.80
C GLN A 134 -1.80 3.35 11.93
N GLY A 135 -2.94 2.66 12.03
CA GLY A 135 -3.14 1.58 13.00
C GLY A 135 -4.56 1.05 12.97
N GLY A 136 -4.86 0.19 13.92
CA GLY A 136 -6.18 -0.36 14.14
C GLY A 136 -6.38 -0.71 15.61
N TYR A 137 -7.59 -1.13 15.92
CA TYR A 137 -7.87 -1.88 17.14
C TYR A 137 -9.10 -2.77 16.96
N THR A 138 -9.13 -3.85 17.72
CA THR A 138 -10.25 -4.80 17.79
C THR A 138 -10.95 -4.67 19.14
N GLU A 139 -12.26 -4.51 19.14
CA GLU A 139 -13.12 -4.43 20.33
C GLU A 139 -13.95 -5.71 20.48
N PRO A 140 -13.46 -6.76 21.16
CA PRO A 140 -14.22 -7.99 21.39
C PRO A 140 -15.10 -7.85 22.63
N ARG A 141 -16.33 -7.35 22.47
CA ARG A 141 -17.30 -7.20 23.57
C ARG A 141 -17.98 -8.53 23.93
N SER A 142 -18.21 -9.39 22.93
CA SER A 142 -18.67 -10.76 23.10
C SER A 142 -18.32 -11.61 21.88
N LYS A 143 -18.55 -12.93 21.93
CA LYS A 143 -18.37 -13.81 20.75
C LYS A 143 -19.20 -13.38 19.52
N LYS A 144 -20.33 -12.69 19.74
CA LYS A 144 -21.22 -12.19 18.69
C LYS A 144 -21.04 -10.69 18.41
N ASP A 145 -20.18 -10.01 19.16
CA ASP A 145 -19.96 -8.58 19.06
C ASP A 145 -18.45 -8.30 19.12
N ILE A 146 -17.84 -8.29 17.95
CA ILE A 146 -16.41 -8.05 17.74
C ILE A 146 -16.29 -7.02 16.63
N THR A 147 -15.92 -5.79 16.97
CA THR A 147 -15.74 -4.73 15.97
C THR A 147 -14.26 -4.53 15.69
N ILE A 148 -13.89 -4.49 14.42
CA ILE A 148 -12.56 -4.08 13.97
C ILE A 148 -12.65 -2.62 13.51
N THR A 149 -11.74 -1.77 13.98
CA THR A 149 -11.55 -0.40 13.49
C THR A 149 -10.16 -0.26 12.90
N ILE A 150 -10.06 0.20 11.66
CA ILE A 150 -8.81 0.65 11.04
C ILE A 150 -8.86 2.16 10.94
N TYR A 151 -7.79 2.85 11.32
CA TYR A 151 -7.73 4.31 11.26
C TYR A 151 -6.44 4.81 10.61
N GLY A 152 -6.50 6.05 10.14
CA GLY A 152 -5.38 6.71 9.50
C GLY A 152 -5.69 8.16 9.15
N LYS A 153 -4.94 8.68 8.17
CA LYS A 153 -5.15 10.03 7.65
C LYS A 153 -5.25 10.01 6.14
N ASP A 154 -6.09 10.88 5.58
CA ASP A 154 -5.99 11.23 4.17
C ASP A 154 -4.75 12.13 3.94
N TYR A 155 -4.40 12.35 2.68
CA TYR A 155 -3.23 13.16 2.32
C TYR A 155 -3.41 14.67 2.57
N ASP A 156 -4.64 15.11 2.86
CA ASP A 156 -4.95 16.45 3.35
C ASP A 156 -4.82 16.56 4.89
N GLY A 157 -4.53 15.44 5.57
CA GLY A 157 -4.32 15.35 7.01
C GLY A 157 -5.58 15.08 7.83
N ASN A 158 -6.75 14.90 7.19
CA ASN A 158 -8.00 14.58 7.87
C ASN A 158 -7.99 13.15 8.37
N TYR A 159 -8.63 12.93 9.52
CA TYR A 159 -8.77 11.60 10.09
C TYR A 159 -9.74 10.75 9.30
N VAL A 160 -9.33 9.52 8.96
CA VAL A 160 -10.16 8.53 8.27
C VAL A 160 -10.23 7.27 9.13
N GLN A 161 -11.40 6.65 9.22
CA GLN A 161 -11.57 5.35 9.85
C GLN A 161 -12.55 4.46 9.08
N ILE A 162 -12.31 3.16 9.15
CA ILE A 162 -13.18 2.11 8.62
C ILE A 162 -13.52 1.18 9.78
N LYS A 163 -14.80 0.85 9.93
CA LYS A 163 -15.29 -0.05 10.99
C LYS A 163 -16.04 -1.22 10.38
N GLY A 164 -15.82 -2.41 10.92
CA GLY A 164 -16.49 -3.65 10.50
C GLY A 164 -16.84 -4.52 11.69
N GLN A 165 -18.10 -4.97 11.75
CA GLN A 165 -18.57 -5.95 12.74
C GLN A 165 -18.31 -7.36 12.20
N VAL A 166 -17.48 -8.12 12.92
CA VAL A 166 -17.06 -9.49 12.56
C VAL A 166 -17.45 -10.53 13.63
N GLY A 167 -18.17 -10.09 14.66
CA GLY A 167 -18.72 -10.96 15.69
C GLY A 167 -19.63 -12.04 15.11
N GLY A 168 -19.54 -13.25 15.64
CA GLY A 168 -20.28 -14.42 15.15
C GLY A 168 -19.73 -15.03 13.85
N ILE A 169 -18.74 -14.40 13.21
CA ILE A 169 -18.07 -14.90 12.00
C ILE A 169 -16.69 -15.45 12.35
N VAL A 170 -15.93 -14.73 13.18
CA VAL A 170 -14.57 -15.08 13.59
C VAL A 170 -14.39 -14.98 15.11
N THR A 171 -13.30 -15.56 15.62
CA THR A 171 -12.90 -15.40 17.02
C THR A 171 -12.19 -14.06 17.23
N PRO A 172 -12.08 -13.56 18.48
CA PRO A 172 -11.35 -12.32 18.79
C PRO A 172 -9.90 -12.31 18.25
N GLU A 173 -9.19 -13.42 18.36
CA GLU A 173 -7.80 -13.55 17.91
C GLU A 173 -7.72 -13.43 16.39
N LYS A 174 -8.63 -14.11 15.68
CA LYS A 174 -8.74 -14.00 14.22
C LYS A 174 -9.16 -12.60 13.78
N ALA A 175 -10.02 -11.93 14.53
CA ALA A 175 -10.40 -10.55 14.25
C ALA A 175 -9.19 -9.61 14.34
N HIS A 176 -8.36 -9.77 15.36
CA HIS A 176 -7.11 -9.01 15.48
C HIS A 176 -6.11 -9.32 14.36
N THR A 177 -5.97 -10.59 13.94
CA THR A 177 -5.16 -10.91 12.74
C THR A 177 -5.72 -10.26 11.48
N ILE A 178 -7.04 -10.24 11.29
CA ILE A 178 -7.68 -9.57 10.15
C ILE A 178 -7.41 -8.08 10.17
N GLU A 179 -7.49 -7.44 11.34
CA GLU A 179 -7.17 -6.01 11.53
C GLU A 179 -5.76 -5.67 10.99
N HIS A 180 -4.74 -6.35 11.50
CA HIS A 180 -3.35 -6.18 11.07
C HIS A 180 -3.15 -6.50 9.59
N SER A 181 -3.84 -7.52 9.09
CA SER A 181 -3.74 -7.95 7.70
C SER A 181 -4.37 -6.93 6.74
N ILE A 182 -5.45 -6.25 7.14
CA ILE A 182 -6.02 -5.14 6.36
C ILE A 182 -5.03 -3.99 6.31
N ILE A 183 -4.43 -3.60 7.45
CA ILE A 183 -3.43 -2.53 7.52
C ILE A 183 -2.26 -2.84 6.58
N ARG A 184 -1.67 -4.03 6.71
CA ARG A 184 -0.59 -4.50 5.85
C ARG A 184 -0.99 -4.47 4.38
N ALA A 185 -2.16 -5.01 4.04
CA ALA A 185 -2.60 -5.07 2.65
C ALA A 185 -2.76 -3.67 2.03
N LEU A 186 -3.25 -2.70 2.79
CA LEU A 186 -3.37 -1.32 2.34
C LEU A 186 -2.02 -0.62 2.22
N GLN A 187 -1.08 -0.88 3.14
CA GLN A 187 0.28 -0.31 3.09
C GLN A 187 1.14 -0.90 1.96
N GLU A 188 1.02 -2.20 1.69
CA GLU A 188 1.82 -2.87 0.67
C GLU A 188 1.21 -2.74 -0.73
N TYR A 189 -0.10 -2.98 -0.89
CA TYR A 189 -0.74 -3.08 -2.20
C TYR A 189 -1.61 -1.87 -2.56
N GLY A 190 -1.84 -0.92 -1.64
CA GLY A 190 -2.80 0.17 -1.85
C GLY A 190 -4.27 -0.28 -1.99
N LEU A 191 -4.53 -1.60 -1.91
CA LEU A 191 -5.81 -2.25 -2.11
C LEU A 191 -5.90 -3.51 -1.23
N CYS A 192 -7.00 -3.66 -0.49
CA CYS A 192 -7.30 -4.86 0.26
C CYS A 192 -8.46 -5.61 -0.42
N THR A 193 -8.12 -6.68 -1.13
CA THR A 193 -9.04 -7.68 -1.70
C THR A 193 -8.99 -8.96 -0.87
N PRO A 194 -9.90 -9.94 -1.03
CA PRO A 194 -9.83 -11.19 -0.29
C PRO A 194 -8.51 -11.94 -0.52
N LYS A 195 -7.96 -11.85 -1.73
CA LYS A 195 -6.67 -12.46 -2.08
C LYS A 195 -5.52 -11.80 -1.32
N ASN A 196 -5.42 -10.47 -1.37
CA ASN A 196 -4.35 -9.75 -0.67
C ASN A 196 -4.48 -9.91 0.85
N LEU A 197 -5.71 -9.92 1.37
CA LEU A 197 -5.97 -10.16 2.78
C LEU A 197 -5.48 -11.54 3.21
N ALA A 198 -5.79 -12.59 2.45
CA ALA A 198 -5.34 -13.94 2.75
C ALA A 198 -3.81 -14.05 2.77
N TRP A 199 -3.12 -13.40 1.82
CA TRP A 199 -1.65 -13.32 1.81
C TRP A 199 -1.11 -12.52 3.00
N ALA A 200 -1.69 -11.37 3.30
CA ALA A 200 -1.30 -10.55 4.44
C ALA A 200 -1.48 -11.31 5.77
N MET A 201 -2.55 -12.10 5.92
CA MET A 201 -2.78 -12.95 7.09
C MET A 201 -1.71 -14.04 7.24
N GLN A 202 -1.30 -14.66 6.13
CA GLN A 202 -0.21 -15.64 6.14
C GLN A 202 1.10 -14.99 6.59
N ASN A 203 1.46 -13.85 6.01
CA ASN A 203 2.68 -13.13 6.36
C ASN A 203 2.68 -12.65 7.82
N GLU A 204 1.54 -12.12 8.29
CA GLU A 204 1.38 -11.68 9.67
C GLU A 204 1.57 -12.84 10.65
N THR A 205 1.03 -14.01 10.32
CA THR A 205 1.17 -15.22 11.14
C THR A 205 2.62 -15.71 11.17
N GLU A 206 3.32 -15.71 10.05
CA GLU A 206 4.73 -16.12 9.99
C GLU A 206 5.65 -15.13 10.70
N GLU A 207 5.43 -13.81 10.54
CA GLU A 207 6.16 -12.80 11.29
C GLU A 207 5.95 -12.93 12.79
N LEU A 208 4.72 -13.20 13.23
CA LEU A 208 4.41 -13.41 14.65
C LEU A 208 5.15 -14.62 15.22
N LYS A 209 5.15 -15.76 14.50
CA LYS A 209 5.92 -16.96 14.91
C LYS A 209 7.41 -16.65 15.01
N ASN A 210 7.96 -15.92 14.04
CA ASN A 210 9.37 -15.54 14.05
C ASN A 210 9.68 -14.62 15.22
N SER A 211 8.85 -13.60 15.46
CA SER A 211 8.96 -12.69 16.59
C SER A 211 9.00 -13.44 17.93
N ILE A 212 8.11 -14.40 18.13
CA ILE A 212 8.09 -15.25 19.34
C ILE A 212 9.37 -16.08 19.43
N SER A 213 9.74 -16.76 18.34
CA SER A 213 10.93 -17.61 18.31
C SER A 213 12.20 -16.81 18.66
N TRP A 214 12.37 -15.63 18.07
CA TRP A 214 13.50 -14.76 18.33
C TRP A 214 13.46 -14.18 19.73
N GLY A 215 12.31 -13.68 20.18
CA GLY A 215 12.16 -13.11 21.52
C GLY A 215 12.45 -14.13 22.62
N LEU A 216 12.03 -15.39 22.45
CA LEU A 216 12.36 -16.49 23.35
C LEU A 216 13.83 -16.91 23.25
N HIS A 217 14.37 -17.06 22.03
CA HIS A 217 15.75 -17.52 21.82
C HIS A 217 16.78 -16.52 22.38
N PHE A 218 16.56 -15.22 22.12
CA PHE A 218 17.48 -14.16 22.51
C PHE A 218 17.10 -13.48 23.83
N LYS A 219 16.00 -13.89 24.48
CA LYS A 219 15.46 -13.29 25.72
C LYS A 219 15.21 -11.79 25.58
N LEU A 220 14.65 -11.39 24.45
CA LEU A 220 14.31 -10.02 24.11
C LEU A 220 12.77 -9.86 24.20
N PRO A 221 12.21 -9.51 25.37
CA PRO A 221 10.76 -9.36 25.52
C PRO A 221 10.17 -8.24 24.64
N GLU A 222 10.98 -7.25 24.26
CA GLU A 222 10.60 -6.10 23.45
C GLU A 222 10.24 -6.44 22.00
N ILE A 223 10.74 -7.56 21.47
CA ILE A 223 10.43 -8.01 20.11
C ILE A 223 9.28 -9.02 20.08
N LEU A 224 8.77 -9.47 21.23
CA LEU A 224 7.67 -10.43 21.30
C LEU A 224 6.37 -9.80 20.80
N GLY A 225 5.70 -10.48 19.88
CA GLY A 225 4.46 -10.00 19.29
C GLY A 225 4.65 -8.89 18.26
N GLN A 226 5.87 -8.48 17.92
CA GLN A 226 6.11 -7.40 16.98
C GLN A 226 6.09 -7.90 15.52
N THR A 227 5.23 -7.31 14.70
CA THR A 227 5.19 -7.52 13.24
C THR A 227 5.37 -6.18 12.53
N ARG A 228 5.55 -6.20 11.20
CA ARG A 228 5.64 -4.96 10.41
C ARG A 228 4.37 -4.12 10.44
N SER A 229 3.23 -4.72 10.76
CA SER A 229 1.95 -4.03 10.83
C SER A 229 1.65 -3.44 12.22
N GLY A 230 2.36 -3.86 13.27
CA GLY A 230 2.21 -3.33 14.62
C GLY A 230 2.63 -4.29 15.74
N TYR A 231 2.21 -3.99 16.97
CA TYR A 231 2.38 -4.87 18.13
C TYR A 231 1.14 -5.74 18.33
N CYS A 232 1.31 -7.05 18.22
CA CYS A 232 0.32 -8.05 18.60
C CYS A 232 0.45 -8.34 20.11
N GLY A 233 -0.52 -7.86 20.89
CA GLY A 233 -0.56 -8.06 22.35
C GLY A 233 -0.91 -9.49 22.80
N ASN A 234 -1.16 -10.40 21.85
CA ASN A 234 -1.51 -11.79 22.13
C ASN A 234 -0.77 -12.73 21.15
N PRO A 235 0.55 -12.89 21.31
CA PRO A 235 1.38 -13.75 20.47
C PRO A 235 0.98 -15.24 20.49
#